data_AF-A0A1I5AWE6-F1
#
_entry.id   AF-A0A1I5AWE6-F1
#
_cell.length_a   1.000
_cell.length_b   1.000
_cell.length_c   1.000
_cell.angle_alpha   90.00
_cell.angle_beta   90.00
_cell.angle_gamma   90.00
#
_symmetry.space_group_name_H-M   'P 1'
#
loop_
_entity.id
_entity.type
_entity.pdbx_description
1 polymer ?
#
loop_
_entity_poly.entity_id
_entity_poly.type
_entity_poly.pdbx_seq_one_letter_code
_entity_poly.pdbx_strand_id
1 'polypeptide(L)'
;MDYKKTILTSILAGFSIGLGGMIFLSVDNKIVGSALFSIGLFLVLTMNFSLFTGKVCYVLEGKVKNNLINIVLIWCGNFIGSFILTFIIKNTRVYGGLYEKAVGLCQIKNQDSYLSLFMLGIICNIFIFIGVDEYKKNEHVLGKYVAIILSVMGFILVGSEHCVADMFYYNMAGNYSKDMFIRLLIITIGNAVGGIAANHFVKKC
;
A
#
# COMPACT_ATOMS: atom_id res chain seq x y z
N MET A 1 -25.13 0.52 2.33
CA MET A 1 -23.72 0.43 1.91
C MET A 1 -23.69 0.60 0.41
N ASP A 2 -22.87 1.51 -0.11
CA ASP A 2 -22.79 1.77 -1.54
C ASP A 2 -21.57 1.05 -2.13
N TYR A 3 -21.78 -0.20 -2.57
CA TYR A 3 -20.73 -1.02 -3.17
C TYR A 3 -20.10 -0.38 -4.40
N LYS A 4 -20.86 0.40 -5.18
CA LYS A 4 -20.34 1.10 -6.37
C LYS A 4 -19.32 2.16 -5.96
N LYS A 5 -19.65 2.96 -4.95
CA LYS A 5 -18.71 3.94 -4.38
C LYS A 5 -17.48 3.29 -3.76
N THR A 6 -17.63 2.18 -3.03
CA THR A 6 -16.49 1.45 -2.45
C THR A 6 -15.54 0.95 -3.54
N ILE A 7 -16.06 0.33 -4.60
CA ILE A 7 -15.25 -0.16 -5.71
C ILE A 7 -14.51 1.02 -6.38
N LEU A 8 -15.21 2.09 -6.74
CA LEU A 8 -14.57 3.25 -7.39
C LEU A 8 -13.46 3.85 -6.52
N THR A 9 -13.74 4.12 -5.25
CA THR A 9 -12.74 4.68 -4.32
C THR A 9 -11.58 3.72 -4.07
N SER A 10 -11.78 2.41 -4.17
CA SER A 10 -10.69 1.44 -4.06
C SER A 10 -9.81 1.36 -5.31
N ILE A 11 -10.39 1.51 -6.50
CA ILE A 11 -9.62 1.64 -7.74
C ILE A 11 -8.76 2.90 -7.69
N LEU A 12 -9.34 4.03 -7.28
CA LEU A 12 -8.60 5.28 -7.16
C LEU A 12 -7.48 5.19 -6.11
N ALA A 13 -7.69 4.52 -4.97
CA ALA A 13 -6.63 4.29 -3.99
C ALA A 13 -5.46 3.47 -4.56
N GLY A 14 -5.75 2.38 -5.28
CA GLY A 14 -4.72 1.57 -5.93
C GLY A 14 -3.92 2.35 -6.96
N PHE A 15 -4.60 3.17 -7.75
CA PHE A 15 -3.97 4.08 -8.71
C PHE A 15 -3.07 5.09 -8.00
N SER A 16 -3.53 5.72 -6.91
CA SER A 16 -2.75 6.68 -6.12
C SER A 16 -1.49 6.07 -5.50
N ILE A 17 -1.57 4.87 -4.91
CA ILE A 17 -0.38 4.17 -4.41
C ILE A 17 0.56 3.80 -5.56
N GLY A 18 0.01 3.40 -6.71
CA GLY A 18 0.79 3.19 -7.93
C GLY A 18 1.55 4.45 -8.37
N LEU A 19 0.97 5.65 -8.27
CA LEU A 19 1.67 6.90 -8.57
C LEU A 19 2.85 7.12 -7.63
N GLY A 20 2.67 6.84 -6.33
CA GLY A 20 3.78 6.84 -5.36
C GLY A 20 4.88 5.86 -5.76
N GLY A 21 4.49 4.63 -6.14
CA GLY A 21 5.42 3.60 -6.64
C GLY A 21 6.17 4.03 -7.90
N MET A 22 5.49 4.65 -8.87
CA MET A 22 6.08 5.19 -10.08
C MET A 22 7.14 6.24 -9.77
N ILE A 23 6.86 7.16 -8.84
CA ILE A 23 7.80 8.19 -8.41
C ILE A 23 9.02 7.56 -7.74
N PHE A 24 8.81 6.59 -6.85
CA PHE A 24 9.90 5.89 -6.18
C PHE A 24 10.84 5.18 -7.18
N LEU A 25 10.28 4.52 -8.21
CA LEU A 25 11.09 3.93 -9.27
C LEU A 25 11.80 4.99 -10.15
N SER A 26 11.24 6.18 -10.27
CA SER A 26 11.80 7.26 -11.11
C SER A 26 12.96 8.01 -10.44
N VAL A 27 13.14 7.90 -9.12
CA VAL A 27 14.13 8.66 -8.34
C VAL A 27 15.23 7.73 -7.83
N ASP A 28 16.48 8.02 -8.16
CA ASP A 28 17.60 7.14 -7.78
C ASP A 28 17.97 7.26 -6.29
N ASN A 29 17.80 8.45 -5.69
CA ASN A 29 18.03 8.63 -4.26
C ASN A 29 16.87 8.03 -3.45
N LYS A 30 17.11 6.91 -2.76
CA LYS A 30 16.09 6.20 -1.98
C LYS A 30 15.39 7.08 -0.93
N ILE A 31 16.10 8.02 -0.29
CA ILE A 31 15.52 8.93 0.71
C ILE A 31 14.52 9.87 0.02
N VAL A 32 14.94 10.55 -1.05
CA VAL A 32 14.08 11.45 -1.81
C VAL A 32 12.90 10.70 -2.42
N GLY A 33 13.13 9.53 -3.02
CA GLY A 33 12.08 8.67 -3.57
C GLY A 33 11.07 8.26 -2.51
N SER A 34 11.53 7.88 -1.31
CA SER A 34 10.64 7.51 -0.20
C SER A 34 9.79 8.69 0.29
N ALA A 35 10.37 9.89 0.37
CA ALA A 35 9.64 11.10 0.75
C ALA A 35 8.55 11.43 -0.29
N LEU A 36 8.88 11.35 -1.57
CA LEU A 36 7.94 11.65 -2.65
C LEU A 36 6.89 10.56 -2.89
N PHE A 37 7.16 9.29 -2.54
CA PHE A 37 6.13 8.23 -2.52
C PHE A 37 4.91 8.64 -1.69
N SER A 38 5.12 9.48 -0.66
CA SER A 38 4.06 9.98 0.23
C SER A 38 2.90 10.66 -0.50
N ILE A 39 3.11 11.15 -1.73
CA ILE A 39 2.05 11.68 -2.59
C ILE A 39 0.92 10.66 -2.78
N GLY A 40 1.25 9.36 -2.89
CA GLY A 40 0.25 8.31 -3.04
C GLY A 40 -0.67 8.20 -1.82
N LEU A 41 -0.10 8.13 -0.61
CA LEU A 41 -0.89 8.06 0.63
C LEU A 41 -1.58 9.39 0.94
N PHE A 42 -0.96 10.52 0.61
CA PHE A 42 -1.55 11.85 0.71
C PHE A 42 -2.86 11.95 -0.09
N LEU A 43 -2.85 11.51 -1.36
CA LEU A 43 -4.06 11.48 -2.20
C LEU A 43 -5.13 10.56 -1.61
N VAL A 44 -4.74 9.38 -1.15
CA VAL A 44 -5.67 8.43 -0.53
C VAL A 44 -6.40 9.05 0.66
N LEU A 45 -5.66 9.70 1.56
CA LEU A 45 -6.21 10.22 2.80
C LEU A 45 -7.00 11.52 2.60
N THR A 46 -6.49 12.45 1.80
CA THR A 46 -7.17 13.71 1.51
C THR A 46 -8.46 13.52 0.70
N MET A 47 -8.48 12.57 -0.23
CA MET A 47 -9.65 12.28 -1.07
C MET A 47 -10.56 11.19 -0.47
N ASN A 48 -10.26 10.69 0.73
CA ASN A 48 -10.99 9.62 1.40
C ASN A 48 -11.16 8.35 0.56
N PHE A 49 -10.13 7.99 -0.21
CA PHE A 49 -10.13 6.76 -1.00
C PHE A 49 -10.01 5.50 -0.12
N SER A 50 -10.46 4.38 -0.66
CA SER A 50 -10.52 3.12 0.08
C SER A 50 -9.25 2.31 -0.15
N LEU A 51 -8.25 2.48 0.72
CA LEU A 51 -7.00 1.71 0.67
C LEU A 51 -7.06 0.52 1.64
N PHE A 52 -6.72 -0.69 1.18
CA PHE A 52 -6.75 -1.91 1.98
C PHE A 52 -5.96 -1.77 3.28
N THR A 53 -4.68 -1.40 3.18
CA THR A 53 -3.75 -1.30 4.32
C THR A 53 -4.20 -0.30 5.38
N GLY A 54 -4.85 0.80 4.98
CA GLY A 54 -5.43 1.77 5.92
C GLY A 54 -6.81 1.39 6.48
N LYS A 55 -7.63 0.66 5.72
CA LYS A 55 -8.99 0.24 6.15
C LYS A 55 -8.96 -1.03 7.00
N VAL A 56 -8.03 -1.94 6.75
CA VAL A 56 -7.91 -3.22 7.46
C VAL A 56 -7.60 -3.03 8.95
N CYS A 57 -6.90 -1.95 9.33
CA CYS A 57 -6.60 -1.66 10.74
C CYS A 57 -7.85 -1.55 11.62
N TYR A 58 -8.98 -1.12 11.03
CA TYR A 58 -10.24 -0.87 11.72
C TYR A 58 -11.28 -1.98 11.44
N VAL A 59 -10.88 -3.10 10.84
CA VAL A 59 -11.82 -4.16 10.37
C VAL A 59 -12.64 -4.77 11.51
N LEU A 60 -12.06 -4.85 12.72
CA LEU A 60 -12.71 -5.42 13.90
C LEU A 60 -13.69 -4.45 14.58
N GLU A 61 -13.82 -3.22 14.08
CA GLU A 61 -14.69 -2.21 14.69
C GLU A 61 -16.09 -2.23 14.08
N GLY A 62 -17.11 -2.27 14.93
CA GLY A 62 -18.50 -2.27 14.49
C GLY A 62 -18.92 -3.58 13.82
N LYS A 63 -19.52 -3.51 12.62
CA LYS A 63 -20.11 -4.67 11.94
C LYS A 63 -19.06 -5.51 11.19
N VAL A 64 -18.32 -6.33 11.94
CA VAL A 64 -17.18 -7.14 11.46
C VAL A 64 -17.45 -7.88 10.14
N LYS A 65 -18.60 -8.58 10.02
CA LYS A 65 -18.94 -9.33 8.78
C LYS A 65 -18.97 -8.45 7.53
N ASN A 66 -19.53 -7.24 7.64
CA ASN A 66 -19.60 -6.30 6.52
C ASN A 66 -18.20 -5.73 6.20
N ASN A 67 -17.41 -5.45 7.24
CA ASN A 67 -16.04 -4.97 7.07
C ASN A 67 -15.15 -5.99 6.36
N LEU A 68 -15.29 -7.28 6.68
CA LEU A 68 -14.55 -8.37 6.02
C LEU A 68 -14.85 -8.44 4.52
N ILE A 69 -16.13 -8.34 4.12
CA ILE A 69 -16.50 -8.29 2.70
C ILE A 69 -15.91 -7.05 2.03
N ASN A 70 -15.96 -5.90 2.72
CA ASN A 70 -15.43 -4.65 2.19
C ASN A 70 -13.92 -4.68 1.97
N ILE A 71 -13.14 -5.22 2.90
CA ILE A 71 -11.68 -5.25 2.73
C ILE A 71 -11.26 -6.11 1.53
N VAL A 72 -11.99 -7.19 1.23
CA VAL A 72 -11.72 -8.03 0.04
C VAL A 72 -12.04 -7.24 -1.23
N LEU A 73 -13.20 -6.58 -1.29
CA LEU A 73 -13.56 -5.71 -2.43
C LEU A 73 -12.54 -4.59 -2.63
N ILE A 74 -12.09 -3.98 -1.54
CA ILE A 74 -11.11 -2.91 -1.55
C ILE A 74 -9.76 -3.42 -2.06
N TRP A 75 -9.30 -4.58 -1.60
CA TRP A 75 -8.06 -5.20 -2.04
C TRP A 75 -8.08 -5.46 -3.56
N CYS A 76 -9.18 -6.02 -4.07
CA CYS A 76 -9.36 -6.25 -5.51
C CYS A 76 -9.37 -4.94 -6.30
N GLY A 77 -10.08 -3.91 -5.82
CA GLY A 77 -10.08 -2.61 -6.46
C GLY A 77 -8.70 -1.94 -6.45
N ASN A 78 -7.95 -2.05 -5.35
CA ASN A 78 -6.57 -1.56 -5.27
C ASN A 78 -5.68 -2.24 -6.33
N PHE A 79 -5.81 -3.56 -6.52
CA PHE A 79 -5.10 -4.29 -7.57
C PHE A 79 -5.43 -3.73 -8.95
N ILE A 80 -6.73 -3.59 -9.27
CA ILE A 80 -7.20 -3.03 -10.55
C ILE A 80 -6.66 -1.61 -10.77
N GLY A 81 -6.69 -0.75 -9.75
CA GLY A 81 -6.17 0.61 -9.82
C GLY A 81 -4.69 0.67 -10.19
N SER A 82 -3.87 -0.16 -9.52
CA SER A 82 -2.43 -0.25 -9.81
C SER A 82 -2.15 -0.81 -11.21
N PHE A 83 -2.99 -1.74 -11.68
CA PHE A 83 -2.92 -2.30 -13.02
C PHE A 83 -3.25 -1.27 -14.09
N ILE A 84 -4.30 -0.45 -13.90
CA ILE A 84 -4.68 0.63 -14.81
C ILE A 84 -3.51 1.60 -15.01
N LEU A 85 -2.86 2.02 -13.93
CA LEU A 85 -1.69 2.91 -14.03
C LEU A 85 -0.57 2.24 -14.84
N THR A 86 -0.27 0.98 -14.55
CA THR A 86 0.75 0.23 -15.29
C THR A 86 0.42 0.13 -16.78
N PHE A 87 -0.84 -0.14 -17.12
CA PHE A 87 -1.30 -0.21 -18.50
C PHE A 87 -1.10 1.12 -19.23
N ILE A 88 -1.36 2.26 -18.56
CA ILE A 88 -1.06 3.58 -19.11
C ILE A 88 0.45 3.73 -19.34
N ILE A 89 1.27 3.45 -18.31
CA ILE A 89 2.73 3.64 -18.37
C ILE A 89 3.37 2.79 -19.48
N LYS A 90 2.89 1.55 -19.71
CA LYS A 90 3.36 0.66 -20.78
C LYS A 90 3.33 1.28 -22.18
N ASN A 91 2.45 2.25 -22.40
CA ASN A 91 2.31 2.96 -23.67
C ASN A 91 3.10 4.28 -23.72
N THR A 92 4.08 4.46 -22.84
CA THR A 92 4.88 5.69 -22.73
C THR A 92 6.38 5.41 -22.83
N ARG A 93 7.16 6.44 -23.18
CA ARG A 93 8.63 6.35 -23.25
C ARG A 93 9.32 5.99 -21.93
N VAL A 94 8.66 6.18 -20.78
CA VAL A 94 9.28 5.92 -19.47
C VAL A 94 9.18 4.45 -19.04
N TYR A 95 8.40 3.62 -19.76
CA TYR A 95 8.16 2.23 -19.38
C TYR A 95 9.43 1.42 -19.17
N GLY A 96 10.39 1.47 -20.10
CA GLY A 96 11.60 0.62 -20.07
C GLY A 96 12.37 0.72 -18.75
N GLY A 97 12.71 1.93 -18.33
CA GLY A 97 13.45 2.14 -17.07
C GLY A 97 12.65 1.78 -15.82
N LEU A 98 11.33 1.99 -15.82
CA LEU A 98 10.47 1.60 -14.70
C LEU A 98 10.28 0.08 -14.61
N TYR A 99 10.15 -0.58 -15.77
CA TYR A 99 10.07 -2.02 -15.89
C TYR A 99 11.31 -2.70 -15.31
N GLU A 100 12.51 -2.28 -15.71
CA GLU A 100 13.76 -2.87 -15.22
C GLU A 100 13.90 -2.77 -13.71
N LYS A 101 13.62 -1.58 -13.14
CA LYS A 101 13.66 -1.37 -11.69
C LYS A 101 12.59 -2.21 -10.97
N ALA A 102 11.38 -2.30 -11.51
CA ALA A 102 10.32 -3.12 -10.94
C ALA A 102 10.66 -4.62 -10.96
N VAL A 103 11.27 -5.12 -12.04
CA VAL A 103 11.77 -6.50 -12.13
C VAL A 103 12.80 -6.78 -11.05
N GLY A 104 13.77 -5.88 -10.84
CA GLY A 104 14.76 -6.01 -9.78
C GLY A 104 14.15 -6.10 -8.38
N LEU A 105 13.18 -5.22 -8.06
CA LEU A 105 12.46 -5.29 -6.78
C LEU A 105 11.67 -6.60 -6.62
N CYS A 106 10.99 -7.05 -7.67
CA CYS A 106 10.23 -8.30 -7.64
C CYS A 106 11.14 -9.52 -7.48
N GLN A 107 12.34 -9.51 -8.07
CA GLN A 107 13.31 -10.60 -7.92
C GLN A 107 13.75 -10.77 -6.47
N ILE A 108 14.05 -9.69 -5.76
CA ILE A 108 14.41 -9.71 -4.33
C ILE A 108 13.27 -10.38 -3.52
N LYS A 109 12.02 -9.94 -3.74
CA LYS A 109 10.84 -10.49 -3.06
C LYS A 109 10.60 -11.97 -3.38
N ASN A 110 10.83 -12.37 -4.63
CA ASN A 110 10.65 -13.74 -5.09
C ASN A 110 11.73 -14.70 -4.56
N GLN A 111 12.89 -14.17 -4.16
CA GLN A 111 13.97 -14.96 -3.56
C GLN A 111 13.89 -15.00 -2.03
N ASP A 112 13.06 -14.15 -1.41
CA ASP A 112 12.89 -14.13 0.04
C ASP A 112 12.04 -15.31 0.55
N SER A 113 12.14 -15.61 1.85
CA SER A 113 11.29 -16.58 2.52
C SER A 113 9.89 -16.01 2.79
N TYR A 114 8.89 -16.89 2.79
CA TYR A 114 7.52 -16.54 3.15
C TYR A 114 7.40 -15.95 4.56
N LEU A 115 8.18 -16.46 5.52
CA LEU A 115 8.18 -15.93 6.89
C LEU A 115 8.72 -14.50 6.94
N SER A 116 9.81 -14.21 6.22
CA SER A 116 10.37 -12.86 6.13
C SER A 116 9.35 -11.88 5.55
N LEU A 117 8.74 -12.21 4.40
CA LEU A 117 7.72 -11.38 3.75
C LEU A 117 6.52 -11.11 4.67
N PHE A 118 6.08 -12.11 5.42
CA PHE A 118 5.01 -11.94 6.42
C PHE A 118 5.40 -10.95 7.52
N MET A 119 6.62 -11.08 8.08
CA MET A 119 7.12 -10.20 9.14
C MET A 119 7.34 -8.76 8.64
N LEU A 120 7.88 -8.60 7.44
CA LEU A 120 8.02 -7.30 6.78
C LEU A 120 6.64 -6.67 6.50
N GLY A 121 5.63 -7.49 6.16
CA GLY A 121 4.26 -7.02 6.04
C GLY A 121 3.69 -6.47 7.35
N ILE A 122 3.95 -7.14 8.49
CA ILE A 122 3.55 -6.67 9.82
C ILE A 122 4.17 -5.30 10.10
N ILE A 123 5.50 -5.19 9.95
CA ILE A 123 6.25 -3.95 10.23
C ILE A 123 5.72 -2.82 9.36
N CYS A 124 5.51 -3.06 8.07
CA CYS A 124 5.00 -2.06 7.15
C CYS A 124 3.68 -1.46 7.65
N ASN A 125 2.72 -2.30 8.04
CA ASN A 125 1.39 -1.79 8.35
C ASN A 125 1.28 -1.16 9.74
N ILE A 126 2.28 -1.34 10.62
CA ILE A 126 2.44 -0.52 11.83
C ILE A 126 2.73 0.93 11.43
N PHE A 127 3.66 1.16 10.50
CA PHE A 127 3.92 2.52 9.98
C PHE A 127 2.67 3.10 9.30
N ILE A 128 2.02 2.34 8.42
CA ILE A 128 0.78 2.81 7.76
C ILE A 128 -0.30 3.15 8.77
N PHE A 129 -0.49 2.32 9.81
CA PHE A 129 -1.43 2.63 10.88
C PHE A 129 -1.12 3.98 11.53
N ILE A 130 0.14 4.26 11.89
CA ILE A 130 0.54 5.55 12.47
C ILE A 130 0.14 6.71 11.55
N GLY A 131 0.50 6.64 10.26
CA GLY A 131 0.17 7.70 9.29
C GLY A 131 -1.34 7.91 9.12
N VAL A 132 -2.13 6.83 9.08
CA VAL A 132 -3.58 6.88 8.89
C VAL A 132 -4.29 7.38 10.15
N ASP A 133 -3.88 6.92 11.33
CA ASP A 133 -4.51 7.27 12.60
C ASP A 133 -4.21 8.72 13.00
N GLU A 134 -2.96 9.16 12.85
CA GLU A 134 -2.57 10.56 13.05
C GLU A 134 -3.28 11.48 12.06
N TYR A 135 -3.40 11.12 10.78
CA TYR A 135 -4.16 11.93 9.83
C TYR A 135 -5.62 12.13 10.26
N LYS A 136 -6.23 11.12 10.88
CA LYS A 136 -7.61 11.20 11.37
C LYS A 136 -7.72 12.03 12.65
N LYS A 137 -6.86 11.77 13.64
CA LYS A 137 -7.03 12.26 15.01
C LYS A 137 -6.24 13.53 15.34
N ASN A 138 -5.12 13.78 14.67
CA ASN A 138 -4.26 14.91 15.01
C ASN A 138 -4.98 16.24 14.77
N GLU A 139 -5.01 17.13 15.76
CA GLU A 139 -5.72 18.41 15.66
C GLU A 139 -4.97 19.42 14.77
N HIS A 140 -3.64 19.26 14.65
CA HIS A 140 -2.81 20.15 13.86
C HIS A 140 -2.72 19.68 12.40
N VAL A 141 -3.16 20.54 11.48
CA VAL A 141 -3.14 20.26 10.04
C VAL A 141 -1.74 19.88 9.55
N LEU A 142 -0.70 20.57 10.01
CA LEU A 142 0.68 20.23 9.66
C LEU A 142 1.09 18.86 10.19
N GLY A 143 0.70 18.52 11.43
CA GLY A 143 0.98 17.22 12.05
C GLY A 143 0.41 16.06 11.24
N LYS A 144 -0.80 16.22 10.71
CA LYS A 144 -1.43 15.23 9.80
C LYS A 144 -0.56 14.90 8.60
N TYR A 145 -0.04 15.92 7.91
CA TYR A 145 0.75 15.72 6.69
C TYR A 145 2.17 15.23 6.99
N VAL A 146 2.78 15.69 8.09
CA VAL A 146 4.07 15.18 8.55
C VAL A 146 3.97 13.69 8.91
N ALA A 147 2.90 13.26 9.58
CA ALA A 147 2.68 11.86 9.90
C ALA A 147 2.58 10.97 8.64
N ILE A 148 1.93 11.45 7.57
CA ILE A 148 1.90 10.76 6.27
C ILE A 148 3.32 10.59 5.73
N ILE A 149 4.12 11.66 5.71
CA ILE A 149 5.48 11.61 5.14
C ILE A 149 6.36 10.68 5.96
N LEU A 150 6.38 10.82 7.28
CA LEU A 150 7.25 10.03 8.16
C LEU A 150 6.88 8.54 8.15
N SER A 151 5.58 8.21 8.16
CA SER A 151 5.14 6.81 8.06
C SER A 151 5.56 6.17 6.75
N VAL A 152 5.39 6.87 5.63
CA VAL A 152 5.76 6.37 4.30
C VAL A 152 7.27 6.21 4.18
N MET A 153 8.04 7.23 4.56
CA MET A 153 9.50 7.14 4.55
C MET A 153 9.99 6.00 5.42
N GLY A 154 9.44 5.84 6.63
CA GLY A 154 9.82 4.79 7.56
C GLY A 154 9.72 3.40 6.95
N PHE A 155 8.55 3.03 6.42
CA PHE A 155 8.34 1.67 5.92
C PHE A 155 9.20 1.36 4.67
N ILE A 156 9.41 2.35 3.79
CA ILE A 156 10.21 2.20 2.56
C ILE A 156 11.71 2.11 2.89
N LEU A 157 12.20 2.95 3.80
CA LEU A 157 13.61 2.97 4.17
C LEU A 157 14.01 1.71 4.94
N VAL A 158 13.14 1.21 5.81
CA VAL A 158 13.28 -0.09 6.49
C VAL A 158 13.26 -1.27 5.50
N GLY A 159 12.68 -1.10 4.31
CA GLY A 159 12.55 -2.16 3.32
C GLY A 159 11.41 -3.14 3.64
N SER A 160 10.38 -2.66 4.32
CA SER A 160 9.19 -3.45 4.65
C SER A 160 8.22 -3.58 3.46
N GLU A 161 7.28 -4.51 3.55
CA GLU A 161 6.46 -4.96 2.41
C GLU A 161 5.04 -4.41 2.47
N HIS A 162 4.60 -3.70 1.43
CA HIS A 162 3.28 -3.07 1.35
C HIS A 162 2.48 -3.65 0.20
N CYS A 163 1.47 -4.47 0.50
CA CYS A 163 0.81 -5.30 -0.51
C CYS A 163 0.29 -4.49 -1.71
N VAL A 164 -0.27 -3.29 -1.52
CA VAL A 164 -0.79 -2.47 -2.64
C VAL A 164 0.32 -1.82 -3.48
N ALA A 165 1.48 -1.54 -2.86
CA ALA A 165 2.65 -1.07 -3.63
C ALA A 165 3.25 -2.24 -4.41
N ASP A 166 3.28 -3.43 -3.81
CA ASP A 166 3.74 -4.65 -4.46
C ASP A 166 2.83 -5.06 -5.62
N MET A 167 1.51 -4.81 -5.55
CA MET A 167 0.62 -4.94 -6.72
C MET A 167 1.10 -4.09 -7.89
N PHE A 168 1.48 -2.84 -7.66
CA PHE A 168 2.04 -1.98 -8.70
C PHE A 168 3.37 -2.52 -9.23
N TYR A 169 4.29 -2.93 -8.36
CA TYR A 169 5.59 -3.46 -8.78
C TYR A 169 5.45 -4.77 -9.59
N TYR A 170 4.63 -5.72 -9.15
CA TYR A 170 4.37 -6.95 -9.89
C TYR A 170 3.65 -6.68 -11.22
N ASN A 171 2.68 -5.77 -11.24
CA ASN A 171 2.02 -5.36 -12.49
C ASN A 171 3.02 -4.74 -13.47
N MET A 172 3.88 -3.83 -12.99
CA MET A 172 4.91 -3.17 -13.80
C MET A 172 5.93 -4.18 -14.34
N ALA A 173 6.36 -5.14 -13.52
CA ALA A 173 7.26 -6.23 -13.93
C ALA A 173 6.58 -7.27 -14.84
N GLY A 174 5.25 -7.29 -14.92
CA GLY A 174 4.48 -8.23 -15.75
C GLY A 174 4.58 -9.70 -15.31
N ASN A 175 4.98 -9.96 -14.06
CA ASN A 175 5.12 -11.32 -13.53
C ASN A 175 3.80 -11.78 -12.87
N TYR A 176 3.07 -12.66 -13.55
CA TYR A 176 1.79 -13.21 -13.07
C TYR A 176 1.89 -14.70 -12.68
N SER A 177 2.99 -15.10 -12.05
CA SER A 177 3.17 -16.49 -11.60
C SER A 177 2.30 -16.84 -10.38
N LYS A 178 2.02 -18.13 -10.19
CA LYS A 178 1.31 -18.64 -9.00
C LYS A 178 2.05 -18.25 -7.70
N ASP A 179 3.39 -18.33 -7.71
CA ASP A 179 4.22 -17.98 -6.56
C ASP A 179 4.10 -16.48 -6.21
N MET A 180 4.07 -15.59 -7.21
CA MET A 180 3.81 -14.17 -7.00
C MET A 180 2.51 -13.94 -6.22
N PHE A 181 1.40 -14.58 -6.62
CA PHE A 181 0.12 -14.41 -5.93
C PHE A 181 0.18 -14.94 -4.48
N ILE A 182 0.87 -16.05 -4.25
CA ILE A 182 1.08 -16.59 -2.89
C ILE A 182 1.84 -15.59 -2.03
N ARG A 183 2.96 -15.04 -2.53
CA ARG A 183 3.75 -14.02 -1.82
C ARG A 183 2.95 -12.77 -1.52
N LEU A 184 2.20 -12.27 -2.50
CA LEU A 184 1.33 -11.11 -2.34
C LEU A 184 0.27 -11.34 -1.26
N LEU A 185 -0.32 -12.54 -1.19
CA LEU A 185 -1.26 -12.91 -0.12
C LEU A 185 -0.58 -12.98 1.24
N ILE A 186 0.63 -13.53 1.33
CA ILE A 186 1.40 -13.61 2.57
C ILE A 186 1.72 -12.21 3.10
N ILE A 187 2.18 -11.30 2.24
CA ILE A 187 2.40 -9.89 2.57
C ILE A 187 1.10 -9.23 3.02
N THR A 188 -0.01 -9.47 2.30
CA THR A 188 -1.35 -8.95 2.62
C THR A 188 -1.80 -9.38 4.02
N ILE A 189 -1.58 -10.65 4.38
CA ILE A 189 -1.92 -11.18 5.71
C ILE A 189 -1.02 -10.53 6.76
N GLY A 190 0.28 -10.38 6.50
CA GLY A 190 1.19 -9.64 7.37
C GLY A 190 0.74 -8.22 7.62
N ASN A 191 0.36 -7.49 6.55
CA ASN A 191 -0.17 -6.14 6.67
C ASN A 191 -1.45 -6.11 7.51
N ALA A 192 -2.39 -7.02 7.30
CA ALA A 192 -3.62 -7.09 8.09
C ALA A 192 -3.30 -7.28 9.58
N VAL A 193 -2.43 -8.23 9.93
CA VAL A 193 -2.01 -8.50 11.32
C VAL A 193 -1.37 -7.26 11.94
N GLY A 194 -0.40 -6.64 11.27
CA GLY A 194 0.29 -5.46 11.79
C GLY A 194 -0.64 -4.28 12.05
N GLY A 195 -1.55 -3.99 11.12
CA GLY A 195 -2.49 -2.89 11.25
C GLY A 195 -3.54 -3.10 12.35
N ILE A 196 -4.08 -4.33 12.45
CA ILE A 196 -5.04 -4.69 13.50
C ILE A 196 -4.38 -4.65 14.88
N ALA A 197 -3.17 -5.20 15.01
CA ALA A 197 -2.42 -5.20 16.26
C ALA A 197 -2.09 -3.78 16.71
N ALA A 198 -1.56 -2.93 15.82
CA ALA A 198 -1.22 -1.54 16.14
C ALA A 198 -2.44 -0.75 16.65
N ASN A 199 -3.58 -0.86 15.96
CA ASN A 199 -4.83 -0.23 16.40
C ASN A 199 -5.30 -0.74 17.77
N HIS A 200 -5.25 -2.06 17.99
CA HIS A 200 -5.67 -2.66 19.26
C HIS A 200 -4.83 -2.18 20.45
N PHE A 201 -3.51 -2.07 20.30
CA PHE A 201 -2.64 -1.61 21.37
C PHE A 201 -2.78 -0.11 21.64
N VAL A 202 -2.87 0.71 20.59
CA VAL A 202 -3.03 2.17 20.76
C VAL A 202 -4.36 2.52 21.43
N LYS A 203 -5.43 1.77 21.20
CA LYS A 203 -6.72 1.99 21.90
C LYS A 203 -6.72 1.66 23.40
N LYS A 204 -5.70 0.96 23.89
CA LYS A 204 -5.58 0.59 25.31
C LYS A 204 -4.71 1.56 26.12
N CYS A 205 -4.01 2.46 25.44
CA CYS A 205 -3.25 3.56 26.06
C CYS A 205 -4.16 4.78 26.23
#